data_AF-A0A7S3P0H7-F1
#
_entry.id   AF-A0A7S3P0H7-F1
#
_cell.length_a   1.000
_cell.length_b   1.000
_cell.length_c   1.000
_cell.angle_alpha   90.00
_cell.angle_beta   90.00
_cell.angle_gamma   90.00
#
_symmetry.space_group_name_H-M   'P 1'
#
loop_
_entity.id
_entity.type
_entity.pdbx_description
1 polymer ?
#
loop_
_entity_poly.entity_id
_entity_poly.type
_entity_poly.pdbx_seq_one_letter_code
_entity_poly.pdbx_strand_id
1 'polypeptide(L)'
;VDFGFAGICKTGKGMKEVLGTPLYIAPEIISEKKYGAEVDVWSLGVITYFLISGDPPFDGDTRNELFRSIKSGKFSFDSKIWRVVSEDCKDFIKKCLVVDPKKRESASELLEHKWITKTPTIEVDENVIKDSLNNLQLYAQHNKLQQGVVHFLTYKCAQRDEVNKLSEIFKQIDKNNDGKLTDKEIAEYIKKIMGSVNYAEVQEIFQLLDIDKSGYIDYSEFLSATINKKNLIRKQELINMFTQLDSDGSGNISKKELRKAFQTK
;
A
#
# COMPACT_ATOMS: atom_id res chain seq x y z
N VAL A 1 13.06 -1.72 -4.51
CA VAL A 1 12.31 -2.85 -3.92
C VAL A 1 12.56 -4.07 -4.79
N ASP A 2 12.79 -5.23 -4.19
CA ASP A 2 13.10 -6.49 -4.86
C ASP A 2 11.92 -7.47 -4.71
N PHE A 3 11.32 -7.86 -5.83
CA PHE A 3 10.24 -8.86 -5.90
C PHE A 3 10.73 -10.20 -6.46
N GLY A 4 12.04 -10.44 -6.54
CA GLY A 4 12.64 -11.64 -7.13
C GLY A 4 12.27 -12.97 -6.46
N PHE A 5 11.76 -12.92 -5.22
CA PHE A 5 11.26 -14.08 -4.47
C PHE A 5 9.74 -14.08 -4.27
N ALA A 6 9.01 -13.13 -4.87
CA ALA A 6 7.56 -13.05 -4.73
C ALA A 6 6.88 -14.21 -5.49
N GLY A 7 5.95 -14.90 -4.82
CA GLY A 7 5.16 -15.98 -5.41
C GLY A 7 3.66 -15.69 -5.32
N ILE A 8 2.89 -16.16 -6.30
CA ILE A 8 1.42 -16.08 -6.23
C ILE A 8 0.91 -17.20 -5.33
N CYS A 9 0.46 -16.85 -4.13
CA CYS A 9 -0.19 -17.80 -3.23
C CYS A 9 -1.62 -18.06 -3.70
N LYS A 10 -1.85 -19.18 -4.40
CA LYS A 10 -3.21 -19.65 -4.69
C LYS A 10 -3.81 -20.28 -3.43
N THR A 11 -4.98 -19.80 -3.02
CA THR A 11 -5.73 -20.25 -1.85
C THR A 11 -5.75 -21.78 -1.75
N GLY A 12 -5.24 -22.32 -0.63
CA GLY A 12 -5.29 -23.76 -0.32
C GLY A 12 -4.16 -24.64 -0.86
N LYS A 13 -3.24 -24.14 -1.71
CA LYS A 13 -2.16 -25.00 -2.24
C LYS A 13 -0.88 -25.00 -1.41
N GLY A 14 -0.56 -23.87 -0.76
CA GLY A 14 0.64 -23.67 0.06
C GLY A 14 1.93 -23.77 -0.75
N MET A 15 2.97 -23.02 -0.37
CA MET A 15 4.28 -23.06 -1.03
C MET A 15 5.25 -23.97 -0.27
N LYS A 16 6.36 -24.38 -0.92
CA LYS A 16 7.36 -25.31 -0.38
C LYS A 16 8.82 -24.89 -0.62
N GLU A 17 9.07 -23.77 -1.30
CA GLU A 17 10.43 -23.34 -1.61
C GLU A 17 11.05 -22.62 -0.41
N VAL A 18 12.31 -22.92 -0.09
CA VAL A 18 13.04 -22.24 0.98
C VAL A 18 13.66 -20.98 0.39
N LEU A 19 12.90 -19.89 0.40
CA LEU A 19 13.33 -18.57 -0.07
C LEU A 19 13.35 -17.58 1.11
N GLY A 20 14.40 -16.76 1.21
CA GLY A 20 14.52 -15.69 2.20
C GLY A 20 15.94 -15.46 2.72
N THR A 21 16.18 -14.29 3.32
CA THR A 21 17.37 -14.06 4.14
C THR A 21 17.16 -14.76 5.50
N PRO A 22 18.08 -15.62 5.97
CA PRO A 22 17.83 -16.55 7.08
C PRO A 22 17.23 -15.95 8.37
N LEU A 23 17.51 -14.67 8.62
CA LEU A 23 17.07 -13.96 9.82
C LEU A 23 15.57 -13.63 9.85
N TYR A 24 14.90 -13.55 8.70
CA TYR A 24 13.48 -13.16 8.62
C TYR A 24 12.56 -14.35 8.30
N ILE A 25 13.11 -15.55 8.11
CA ILE A 25 12.36 -16.72 7.67
C ILE A 25 11.44 -17.23 8.78
N ALA A 26 10.19 -17.55 8.42
CA ALA A 26 9.20 -18.10 9.34
C ALA A 26 9.48 -19.58 9.71
N PRO A 27 9.11 -20.04 10.92
CA PRO A 27 9.37 -21.40 11.40
C PRO A 27 8.85 -22.53 10.49
N GLU A 28 7.72 -22.31 9.84
CA GLU A 28 7.06 -23.25 8.93
C GLU A 28 7.86 -23.48 7.64
N ILE A 29 8.57 -22.46 7.13
CA ILE A 29 9.47 -22.59 5.97
C ILE A 29 10.67 -23.47 6.35
N ILE A 30 11.28 -23.23 7.52
CA ILE A 30 12.42 -24.03 8.04
C ILE A 30 12.00 -25.47 8.41
N SER A 31 10.70 -25.68 8.63
CA SER A 31 10.13 -27.00 8.90
C SER A 31 9.67 -27.71 7.64
N GLU A 32 9.91 -27.14 6.45
CA GLU A 32 9.49 -27.65 5.15
C GLU A 32 7.97 -27.94 5.08
N LYS A 33 7.19 -27.19 5.85
CA LYS A 33 5.74 -27.27 5.84
C LYS A 33 5.19 -26.39 4.73
N LYS A 34 3.98 -26.71 4.29
CA LYS A 34 3.22 -25.80 3.43
C LYS A 34 2.96 -24.49 4.18
N TYR A 35 3.25 -23.38 3.53
CA TYR A 35 3.04 -22.04 4.08
C TYR A 35 2.18 -21.16 3.17
N GLY A 36 1.53 -20.15 3.73
CA GLY A 36 0.72 -19.14 3.04
C GLY A 36 1.29 -17.74 3.23
N ALA A 37 0.43 -16.71 3.14
CA ALA A 37 0.84 -15.30 3.28
C ALA A 37 1.25 -14.93 4.71
N GLU A 38 0.98 -15.79 5.69
CA GLU A 38 1.28 -15.56 7.11
C GLU A 38 2.78 -15.46 7.38
N VAL A 39 3.63 -15.98 6.48
CA VAL A 39 5.10 -15.87 6.57
C VAL A 39 5.60 -14.43 6.46
N ASP A 40 4.86 -13.58 5.75
CA ASP A 40 5.19 -12.15 5.62
C ASP A 40 4.89 -11.41 6.93
N VAL A 41 3.85 -11.83 7.66
CA VAL A 41 3.55 -11.30 9.00
C VAL A 41 4.65 -11.64 10.00
N TRP A 42 5.22 -12.85 9.92
CA TRP A 42 6.38 -13.21 10.74
C TRP A 42 7.57 -12.28 10.43
N SER A 43 7.86 -12.09 9.13
CA SER A 43 8.94 -11.22 8.67
C SER A 43 8.73 -9.77 9.14
N LEU A 44 7.49 -9.27 9.10
CA LEU A 44 7.10 -7.97 9.65
C LEU A 44 7.41 -7.86 11.15
N GLY A 45 7.09 -8.89 11.94
CA GLY A 45 7.41 -8.96 13.36
C GLY A 45 8.92 -8.90 13.63
N VAL A 46 9.71 -9.66 12.86
CA VAL A 46 11.17 -9.66 12.99
C VAL A 46 11.76 -8.30 12.64
N ILE A 47 11.35 -7.69 11.53
CA ILE A 47 11.79 -6.36 11.11
C ILE A 47 11.41 -5.31 12.16
N THR A 48 10.18 -5.35 12.66
CA THR A 48 9.71 -4.40 13.69
C THR A 48 10.54 -4.50 14.97
N TYR A 49 10.82 -5.72 15.44
CA TYR A 49 11.68 -5.94 16.60
C TYR A 49 13.09 -5.39 16.37
N PHE A 50 13.68 -5.67 15.20
CA PHE A 50 15.01 -5.23 14.83
C PHE A 50 15.10 -3.69 14.72
N LEU A 51 14.12 -3.03 14.10
CA LEU A 51 14.09 -1.57 13.95
C LEU A 51 14.06 -0.84 15.30
N ILE A 52 13.42 -1.44 16.30
CA ILE A 52 13.29 -0.83 17.64
C ILE A 52 14.51 -1.11 18.50
N SER A 53 14.98 -2.36 18.52
CA SER A 53 16.03 -2.78 19.44
C SER A 53 17.44 -2.69 18.88
N GLY A 54 17.59 -2.69 17.56
CA GLY A 54 18.88 -2.83 16.87
C GLY A 54 19.40 -4.26 16.77
N ASP A 55 18.75 -5.22 17.46
CA ASP A 55 19.14 -6.62 17.53
C ASP A 55 18.02 -7.52 16.97
N PRO A 56 18.33 -8.67 16.35
CA PRO A 56 17.29 -9.59 15.90
C PRO A 56 16.61 -10.30 17.10
N PRO A 57 15.33 -10.68 16.99
CA PRO A 57 14.63 -11.41 18.04
C PRO A 57 15.11 -12.86 18.19
N PHE A 58 15.73 -13.42 17.14
CA PHE A 58 16.28 -14.77 17.11
C PHE A 58 17.70 -14.71 16.57
N ASP A 59 18.62 -15.37 17.28
CA ASP A 59 20.02 -15.44 16.91
C ASP A 59 20.61 -16.83 17.22
N GLY A 60 21.81 -17.10 16.72
CA GLY A 60 22.61 -18.27 17.01
C GLY A 60 23.95 -18.25 16.27
N ASP A 61 25.01 -18.73 16.92
CA ASP A 61 26.37 -18.75 16.38
C ASP A 61 26.47 -19.60 15.08
N THR A 62 25.58 -20.58 14.95
CA THR A 62 25.44 -21.40 13.75
C THR A 62 24.03 -21.30 13.15
N ARG A 63 23.92 -21.57 11.83
CA ARG A 63 22.62 -21.66 11.14
C ARG A 63 21.64 -22.64 11.83
N ASN A 64 22.16 -23.75 12.36
CA ASN A 64 21.35 -24.74 13.05
C ASN A 64 20.82 -24.20 14.39
N GLU A 65 21.61 -23.42 15.12
CA GLU A 65 21.17 -22.77 16.36
C GLU A 65 20.16 -21.66 16.08
N LEU A 66 20.40 -20.83 15.07
CA LEU A 66 19.44 -19.83 14.60
C LEU A 66 18.11 -20.49 14.25
N PHE A 67 18.13 -21.59 13.49
CA PHE A 67 16.91 -22.31 13.10
C PHE A 67 16.20 -22.95 14.29
N ARG A 68 16.92 -23.43 15.30
CA ARG A 68 16.32 -23.90 16.56
C ARG A 68 15.70 -22.75 17.33
N SER A 69 16.36 -21.60 17.38
CA SER A 69 15.87 -20.38 18.02
C SER A 69 14.55 -19.93 17.38
N ILE A 70 14.52 -19.79 16.04
CA ILE A 70 13.32 -19.46 15.27
C ILE A 70 12.20 -20.48 15.51
N LYS A 71 12.49 -21.79 15.42
CA LYS A 71 11.48 -22.85 15.64
C LYS A 71 10.92 -22.86 17.06
N SER A 72 11.69 -22.40 18.05
CA SER A 72 11.21 -22.29 19.42
C SER A 72 10.22 -21.14 19.60
N GLY A 73 10.33 -20.09 18.77
CA GLY A 73 9.57 -18.85 18.90
C GLY A 73 9.82 -18.08 20.20
N LYS A 74 10.89 -18.42 20.93
CA LYS A 74 11.25 -17.75 22.19
C LYS A 74 12.14 -16.54 21.88
N PHE A 75 11.62 -15.37 22.18
CA PHE A 75 12.33 -14.09 22.17
C PHE A 75 11.96 -13.33 23.45
N SER A 76 12.75 -12.33 23.84
CA SER A 76 12.47 -11.54 25.04
C SER A 76 12.56 -10.04 24.78
N PHE A 77 12.01 -9.26 25.72
CA PHE A 77 12.01 -7.80 25.69
C PHE A 77 12.87 -7.25 26.85
N ASP A 78 13.96 -7.95 27.19
CA ASP A 78 14.72 -7.68 28.42
C ASP A 78 15.72 -6.53 28.29
N SER A 79 16.09 -6.19 27.06
CA SER A 79 17.07 -5.12 26.81
C SER A 79 16.51 -3.75 27.21
N LYS A 80 17.41 -2.82 27.54
CA LYS A 80 17.06 -1.53 28.16
C LYS A 80 16.09 -0.70 27.31
N ILE A 81 16.20 -0.80 25.98
CA ILE A 81 15.35 -0.07 25.03
C ILE A 81 13.87 -0.42 25.20
N TRP A 82 13.54 -1.67 25.51
CA TRP A 82 12.17 -2.12 25.68
C TRP A 82 11.48 -1.57 26.93
N ARG A 83 12.22 -0.96 27.86
CA ARG A 83 11.62 -0.31 29.04
C ARG A 83 10.87 0.97 28.69
N VAL A 84 11.23 1.62 27.59
CA VAL A 84 10.60 2.86 27.11
C VAL A 84 9.61 2.63 25.96
N VAL A 85 9.60 1.44 25.39
CA VAL A 85 8.69 1.04 24.31
C VAL A 85 7.33 0.68 24.90
N SER A 86 6.26 1.17 24.26
CA SER A 86 4.89 0.95 24.72
C SER A 86 4.50 -0.54 24.74
N GLU A 87 3.61 -0.91 25.65
CA GLU A 87 3.08 -2.28 25.71
C GLU A 87 2.27 -2.63 24.46
N ASP A 88 1.58 -1.67 23.84
CA ASP A 88 0.88 -1.88 22.56
C ASP A 88 1.85 -2.33 21.45
N CYS A 89 3.07 -1.76 21.41
CA CYS A 89 4.09 -2.16 20.44
C CYS A 89 4.59 -3.59 20.70
N LYS A 90 4.85 -3.94 21.96
CA LYS A 90 5.27 -5.29 22.33
C LYS A 90 4.18 -6.32 22.03
N ASP A 91 2.91 -5.96 22.24
CA ASP A 91 1.76 -6.80 21.91
C ASP A 91 1.65 -7.04 20.41
N PHE A 92 1.82 -5.99 19.59
CA PHE A 92 1.88 -6.11 18.13
C PHE A 92 2.96 -7.12 17.69
N ILE A 93 4.19 -6.99 18.21
CA ILE A 93 5.30 -7.91 17.88
C ILE A 93 4.96 -9.35 18.31
N LYS A 94 4.36 -9.55 19.48
CA LYS A 94 3.93 -10.89 19.96
C LYS A 94 2.90 -11.54 19.04
N LYS A 95 1.97 -10.76 18.50
CA LYS A 95 0.94 -11.23 17.56
C LYS A 95 1.51 -11.57 16.19
N CYS A 96 2.56 -10.86 15.75
CA CYS A 96 3.31 -11.20 14.55
C CYS A 96 4.15 -12.48 14.72
N LEU A 97 4.85 -12.63 15.86
CA LEU A 97 5.82 -13.70 16.11
C LEU A 97 5.20 -14.95 16.76
N VAL A 98 4.01 -15.36 16.29
CA VAL A 98 3.35 -16.61 16.69
C VAL A 98 3.83 -17.76 15.80
N VAL A 99 4.35 -18.84 16.42
CA VAL A 99 4.92 -19.99 15.70
C VAL A 99 3.86 -20.76 14.90
N ASP A 100 2.64 -20.90 15.44
CA ASP A 100 1.54 -21.53 14.73
C ASP A 100 0.91 -20.52 13.74
N PRO A 101 1.08 -20.68 12.42
CA PRO A 101 0.59 -19.72 11.44
C PRO A 101 -0.94 -19.56 11.48
N LYS A 102 -1.69 -20.57 11.96
CA LYS A 102 -3.15 -20.46 12.09
C LYS A 102 -3.61 -19.59 13.25
N LYS A 103 -2.71 -19.32 14.19
CA LYS A 103 -2.95 -18.45 15.36
C LYS A 103 -2.26 -17.11 15.23
N ARG A 104 -1.42 -16.94 14.20
CA ARG A 104 -0.76 -15.68 13.87
C ARG A 104 -1.83 -14.75 13.29
N GLU A 105 -1.91 -13.53 13.78
CA GLU A 105 -2.84 -12.54 13.24
C GLU A 105 -2.48 -12.25 11.78
N SER A 106 -3.49 -12.03 10.95
CA SER A 106 -3.32 -11.62 9.56
C SER A 106 -2.87 -10.16 9.47
N ALA A 107 -2.31 -9.77 8.32
CA ALA A 107 -1.92 -8.38 8.08
C ALA A 107 -3.10 -7.42 8.24
N SER A 108 -4.30 -7.81 7.82
CA SER A 108 -5.53 -7.02 7.98
C SER A 108 -5.91 -6.82 9.45
N GLU A 109 -5.85 -7.87 10.27
CA GLU A 109 -6.13 -7.77 11.72
C GLU A 109 -5.08 -6.88 12.43
N LEU A 110 -3.81 -7.01 12.04
CA LEU A 110 -2.71 -6.22 12.59
C LEU A 110 -2.78 -4.73 12.21
N LEU A 111 -3.41 -4.39 11.08
CA LEU A 111 -3.59 -3.02 10.63
C LEU A 111 -4.54 -2.25 11.55
N GLU A 112 -5.51 -2.95 12.15
CA GLU A 112 -6.43 -2.42 13.16
C GLU A 112 -5.83 -2.38 14.57
N HIS A 113 -4.61 -2.88 14.75
CA HIS A 113 -3.97 -2.98 16.05
C HIS A 113 -3.77 -1.60 16.70
N LYS A 114 -3.97 -1.52 18.02
CA LYS A 114 -3.86 -0.26 18.80
C LYS A 114 -2.54 0.47 18.61
N TRP A 115 -1.45 -0.27 18.38
CA TRP A 115 -0.14 0.32 18.12
C TRP A 115 -0.09 1.10 16.80
N ILE A 116 -0.78 0.60 15.77
CA ILE A 116 -0.86 1.22 14.44
C ILE A 116 -1.87 2.37 14.45
N THR A 117 -3.04 2.15 15.04
CA THR A 117 -4.17 3.10 15.01
C THR A 117 -4.02 4.31 15.96
N LYS A 118 -3.10 4.26 16.93
CA LYS A 118 -2.77 5.39 17.83
C LYS A 118 -1.76 6.39 17.27
N THR A 119 -1.23 6.16 16.07
CA THR A 119 -0.31 7.10 15.42
C THR A 119 -1.06 8.39 15.06
N PRO A 120 -0.51 9.60 15.28
CA PRO A 120 -1.22 10.84 14.96
C PRO A 120 -1.61 10.84 13.48
N THR A 121 -2.90 10.96 13.19
CA THR A 121 -3.37 11.29 11.85
C THR A 121 -2.86 12.69 11.53
N ILE A 122 -2.25 12.87 10.37
CA ILE A 122 -1.86 14.21 9.91
C ILE A 122 -3.15 14.97 9.68
N GLU A 123 -3.38 16.06 10.42
CA GLU A 123 -4.50 16.96 10.14
C GLU A 123 -4.27 17.60 8.77
N VAL A 124 -5.16 17.28 7.82
CA VAL A 124 -5.15 17.87 6.48
C VAL A 124 -6.09 19.08 6.49
N ASP A 125 -5.63 20.21 5.96
CA ASP A 125 -6.42 21.44 5.83
C ASP A 125 -7.73 21.20 5.05
N GLU A 126 -8.85 21.66 5.60
CA GLU A 126 -10.19 21.50 5.04
C GLU A 126 -10.32 22.02 3.60
N ASN A 127 -9.55 23.07 3.24
CA ASN A 127 -9.54 23.61 1.88
C ASN A 127 -8.92 22.64 0.88
N VAL A 128 -7.86 21.91 1.27
CA VAL A 128 -7.23 20.89 0.41
C VAL A 128 -8.21 19.75 0.13
N ILE A 129 -9.04 19.41 1.11
CA ILE A 129 -10.07 18.38 0.94
C ILE A 129 -11.17 18.85 -0.02
N LYS A 130 -11.68 20.09 0.17
CA LYS A 130 -12.67 20.68 -0.74
C LYS A 130 -12.16 20.80 -2.17
N ASP A 131 -10.91 21.22 -2.35
CA ASP A 131 -10.27 21.30 -3.66
C ASP A 131 -10.15 19.92 -4.31
N SER A 132 -9.82 18.89 -3.54
CA SER A 132 -9.72 17.50 -4.02
C SER A 132 -11.08 16.97 -4.48
N LEU A 133 -12.17 17.26 -3.74
CA LEU A 133 -13.54 16.89 -4.13
C LEU A 133 -14.00 17.62 -5.39
N ASN A 134 -13.68 18.91 -5.52
CA ASN A 134 -13.95 19.68 -6.75
C ASN A 134 -13.16 19.12 -7.94
N ASN A 135 -11.91 18.70 -7.73
CA ASN A 135 -11.10 18.09 -8.78
C ASN A 135 -11.67 16.74 -9.24
N LEU A 136 -12.22 15.92 -8.33
CA LEU A 136 -12.93 14.68 -8.69
C LEU A 136 -14.12 14.97 -9.62
N GLN A 137 -14.92 15.99 -9.31
CA GLN A 137 -16.05 16.40 -10.16
C GLN A 137 -15.58 16.95 -11.52
N LEU A 138 -14.48 17.72 -11.56
CA LEU A 138 -13.92 18.24 -12.81
C LEU A 138 -13.21 17.16 -13.64
N TYR A 139 -12.71 16.09 -13.02
CA TYR A 139 -12.07 14.97 -13.72
C TYR A 139 -13.04 14.26 -14.69
N ALA A 140 -14.33 14.26 -14.37
CA ALA A 140 -15.41 13.73 -15.19
C ALA A 140 -15.51 14.36 -16.59
N GLN A 141 -15.00 15.58 -16.76
CA GLN A 141 -15.17 16.35 -18.00
C GLN A 141 -14.08 16.08 -19.06
N HIS A 142 -13.08 15.24 -18.74
CA HIS A 142 -11.95 14.97 -19.63
C HIS A 142 -12.13 13.71 -20.47
N ASN A 143 -11.48 13.69 -21.65
CA ASN A 143 -11.47 12.49 -22.48
C ASN A 143 -10.50 11.43 -21.94
N LYS A 144 -10.70 10.17 -22.35
CA LYS A 144 -9.90 9.02 -21.89
C LYS A 144 -8.39 9.18 -22.07
N LEU A 145 -7.96 9.90 -23.10
CA LEU A 145 -6.54 10.17 -23.34
C LEU A 145 -5.98 11.14 -22.30
N GLN A 146 -6.69 12.23 -22.02
CA GLN A 146 -6.30 13.19 -20.98
C GLN A 146 -6.27 12.54 -19.60
N GLN A 147 -7.23 11.67 -19.30
CA GLN A 147 -7.27 10.87 -18.07
C GLN A 147 -6.04 9.95 -17.96
N GLY A 148 -5.72 9.20 -19.03
CA GLY A 148 -4.54 8.34 -19.07
C GLY A 148 -3.21 9.10 -18.92
N VAL A 149 -3.11 10.31 -19.49
CA VAL A 149 -1.94 11.20 -19.33
C VAL A 149 -1.77 11.64 -17.88
N VAL A 150 -2.84 12.09 -17.24
CA VAL A 150 -2.79 12.50 -15.83
C VAL A 150 -2.43 11.31 -14.95
N HIS A 151 -3.00 10.14 -15.20
CA HIS A 151 -2.69 8.91 -14.47
C HIS A 151 -1.21 8.52 -14.56
N PHE A 152 -0.65 8.52 -15.77
CA PHE A 152 0.76 8.24 -15.98
C PHE A 152 1.68 9.26 -15.26
N LEU A 153 1.37 10.55 -15.36
CA LEU A 153 2.16 11.59 -14.70
C LEU A 153 2.10 11.49 -13.18
N THR A 154 0.95 11.10 -12.63
CA THR A 154 0.73 10.94 -11.20
C THR A 154 1.58 9.81 -10.63
N TYR A 155 1.62 8.66 -11.32
CA TYR A 155 2.51 7.55 -10.98
C TYR A 155 3.98 7.98 -10.91
N LYS A 156 4.42 8.90 -11.79
CA LYS A 156 5.79 9.40 -11.83
C LYS A 156 6.10 10.50 -10.82
N CYS A 157 5.09 11.18 -10.29
CA CYS A 157 5.25 12.34 -9.40
C CYS A 157 5.06 12.03 -7.91
N ALA A 158 5.09 10.75 -7.51
CA ALA A 158 4.73 10.27 -6.18
C ALA A 158 5.47 10.91 -4.98
N GLN A 159 6.56 11.66 -5.21
CA GLN A 159 7.40 12.27 -4.17
C GLN A 159 7.12 13.76 -3.89
N ARG A 160 6.09 14.38 -4.50
CA ARG A 160 5.78 15.80 -4.26
C ARG A 160 4.90 15.97 -3.00
N ASP A 161 5.08 17.08 -2.27
CA ASP A 161 4.27 17.40 -1.07
C ASP A 161 2.75 17.38 -1.33
N GLU A 162 2.34 17.76 -2.53
CA GLU A 162 0.94 17.70 -2.96
C GLU A 162 0.41 16.27 -3.02
N VAL A 163 1.23 15.31 -3.47
CA VAL A 163 0.87 13.88 -3.46
C VAL A 163 0.82 13.35 -2.02
N ASN A 164 1.72 13.79 -1.14
CA ASN A 164 1.68 13.39 0.27
C ASN A 164 0.38 13.84 0.93
N LYS A 165 -0.10 15.07 0.70
CA LYS A 165 -1.39 15.55 1.21
C LYS A 165 -2.57 14.73 0.68
N LEU A 166 -2.57 14.41 -0.61
CA LEU A 166 -3.60 13.57 -1.22
C LEU A 166 -3.55 12.13 -0.71
N SER A 167 -2.36 11.61 -0.39
CA SER A 167 -2.18 10.31 0.24
C SER A 167 -2.84 10.24 1.61
N GLU A 168 -2.71 11.30 2.39
CA GLU A 168 -3.40 11.39 3.68
C GLU A 168 -4.92 11.46 3.51
N ILE A 169 -5.43 12.17 2.50
CA ILE A 169 -6.87 12.16 2.20
C ILE A 169 -7.32 10.75 1.79
N PHE A 170 -6.58 10.06 0.92
CA PHE A 170 -6.88 8.68 0.54
C PHE A 170 -7.01 7.77 1.76
N LYS A 171 -6.02 7.80 2.67
CA LYS A 171 -6.03 7.02 3.92
C LYS A 171 -7.18 7.38 4.86
N GLN A 172 -7.67 8.63 4.83
CA GLN A 172 -8.84 9.02 5.63
C GLN A 172 -10.16 8.49 5.05
N ILE A 173 -10.22 8.26 3.74
CA ILE A 173 -11.39 7.68 3.06
C ILE A 173 -11.36 6.15 3.20
N ASP A 174 -10.19 5.54 2.99
CA ASP A 174 -9.91 4.11 3.09
C ASP A 174 -9.99 3.64 4.56
N LYS A 175 -11.19 3.27 5.01
CA LYS A 175 -11.42 2.97 6.44
C LYS A 175 -10.82 1.63 6.84
N ASN A 176 -10.85 0.66 5.94
CA ASN A 176 -10.32 -0.67 6.20
C ASN A 176 -8.82 -0.78 5.87
N ASN A 177 -8.23 0.28 5.30
CA ASN A 177 -6.83 0.38 4.89
C ASN A 177 -6.42 -0.75 3.92
N ASP A 178 -7.34 -1.20 3.07
CA ASP A 178 -7.06 -2.26 2.08
C ASP A 178 -6.38 -1.73 0.81
N GLY A 179 -6.18 -0.41 0.74
CA GLY A 179 -5.53 0.29 -0.38
C GLY A 179 -6.49 0.56 -1.53
N LYS A 180 -7.79 0.41 -1.34
CA LYS A 180 -8.84 0.59 -2.34
C LYS A 180 -10.02 1.34 -1.73
N LEU A 181 -10.71 2.12 -2.56
CA LEU A 181 -11.90 2.86 -2.13
C LEU A 181 -13.15 2.26 -2.76
N THR A 182 -14.14 1.99 -1.92
CA THR A 182 -15.50 1.65 -2.34
C THR A 182 -16.36 2.91 -2.52
N ASP A 183 -17.44 2.77 -3.28
CA ASP A 183 -18.48 3.80 -3.43
C ASP A 183 -19.06 4.24 -2.07
N LYS A 184 -19.21 3.29 -1.14
CA LYS A 184 -19.65 3.53 0.23
C LYS A 184 -18.66 4.37 1.04
N GLU A 185 -17.37 4.04 1.00
CA GLU A 185 -16.35 4.80 1.73
C GLU A 185 -16.27 6.24 1.25
N ILE A 186 -16.32 6.44 -0.07
CA ILE A 186 -16.36 7.78 -0.67
C ILE A 186 -17.63 8.53 -0.25
N ALA A 187 -18.80 7.89 -0.32
CA ALA A 187 -20.06 8.52 0.06
C ALA A 187 -20.09 8.92 1.54
N GLU A 188 -19.60 8.05 2.43
CA GLU A 188 -19.53 8.33 3.86
C GLU A 188 -18.56 9.47 4.17
N TYR A 189 -17.42 9.53 3.46
CA TYR A 189 -16.46 10.61 3.61
C TYR A 189 -17.02 11.96 3.12
N ILE A 190 -17.65 11.99 1.94
CA ILE A 190 -18.31 13.20 1.42
C ILE A 190 -19.40 13.67 2.39
N LYS A 191 -20.23 12.75 2.89
CA LYS A 191 -21.28 13.07 3.87
C LYS A 191 -20.72 13.66 5.16
N LYS A 192 -19.58 13.15 5.64
CA LYS A 192 -18.90 13.64 6.85
C LYS A 192 -18.44 15.09 6.68
N ILE A 193 -17.95 15.47 5.50
CA ILE A 193 -17.37 16.80 5.25
C ILE A 193 -18.43 17.81 4.81
N MET A 194 -19.31 17.43 3.91
CA MET A 194 -20.30 18.33 3.30
C MET A 194 -21.64 18.33 4.05
N GLY A 195 -21.80 17.49 5.08
CA GLY A 195 -23.03 17.30 5.85
C GLY A 195 -24.15 16.58 5.08
N SER A 196 -23.99 16.41 3.77
CA SER A 196 -24.94 15.77 2.86
C SER A 196 -24.17 15.06 1.74
N VAL A 197 -24.81 14.08 1.11
CA VAL A 197 -24.21 13.33 -0.01
C VAL A 197 -25.31 13.00 -1.02
N ASN A 198 -25.01 13.22 -2.29
CA ASN A 198 -25.83 12.74 -3.40
C ASN A 198 -25.22 11.42 -3.89
N TYR A 199 -25.85 10.29 -3.55
CA TYR A 199 -25.35 8.98 -3.97
C TYR A 199 -25.30 8.81 -5.49
N ALA A 200 -26.14 9.49 -6.26
CA ALA A 200 -26.08 9.42 -7.72
C ALA A 200 -24.78 10.05 -8.26
N GLU A 201 -24.40 11.21 -7.74
CA GLU A 201 -23.12 11.86 -8.08
C GLU A 201 -21.93 10.99 -7.67
N VAL A 202 -22.00 10.33 -6.51
CA VAL A 202 -20.93 9.40 -6.07
C VAL A 202 -20.79 8.24 -7.04
N GLN A 203 -21.90 7.65 -7.51
CA GLN A 203 -21.86 6.56 -8.49
C GLN A 203 -21.28 7.02 -9.84
N GLU A 204 -21.62 8.23 -10.28
CA GLU A 204 -21.05 8.79 -11.51
C GLU A 204 -19.54 9.01 -11.39
N ILE A 205 -19.09 9.64 -10.29
CA ILE A 205 -17.67 9.81 -9.99
C ILE A 205 -16.98 8.44 -9.94
N PHE A 206 -17.56 7.47 -9.26
CA PHE A 206 -17.00 6.13 -9.13
C PHE A 206 -16.77 5.46 -10.50
N GLN A 207 -17.77 5.46 -11.37
CA GLN A 207 -17.67 4.88 -12.72
C GLN A 207 -16.64 5.57 -13.61
N LEU A 208 -16.31 6.83 -13.31
CA LEU A 208 -15.32 7.61 -14.06
C LEU A 208 -13.89 7.39 -13.54
N LEU A 209 -13.75 7.08 -12.25
CA LEU A 209 -12.46 6.87 -11.59
C LEU A 209 -11.97 5.43 -11.71
N ASP A 210 -12.89 4.46 -11.70
CA ASP A 210 -12.61 3.03 -11.91
C ASP A 210 -12.29 2.78 -13.41
N ILE A 211 -11.08 3.17 -13.81
CA ILE A 211 -10.62 3.13 -15.21
C ILE A 211 -10.45 1.68 -15.65
N ASP A 212 -9.91 0.86 -14.75
CA ASP A 212 -9.65 -0.56 -15.01
C ASP A 212 -10.88 -1.46 -14.84
N LYS A 213 -11.98 -0.90 -14.29
CA LYS A 213 -13.25 -1.59 -14.01
C LYS A 213 -13.09 -2.73 -13.00
N SER A 214 -12.16 -2.57 -12.06
CA SER A 214 -11.95 -3.51 -10.96
C SER A 214 -13.12 -3.50 -9.97
N GLY A 215 -13.99 -2.49 -10.01
CA GLY A 215 -15.07 -2.29 -9.05
C GLY A 215 -14.62 -1.60 -7.77
N TYR A 216 -13.42 -1.02 -7.76
CA TYR A 216 -12.83 -0.23 -6.69
C TYR A 216 -11.99 0.89 -7.30
N ILE A 217 -11.70 1.94 -6.52
CA ILE A 217 -10.75 2.97 -6.93
C ILE A 217 -9.45 2.74 -6.20
N ASP A 218 -8.38 2.47 -6.93
CA ASP A 218 -7.06 2.32 -6.34
C ASP A 218 -6.40 3.69 -6.04
N TYR A 219 -5.26 3.63 -5.32
CA TYR A 219 -4.49 4.82 -4.96
C TYR A 219 -4.10 5.68 -6.17
N SER A 220 -3.69 5.06 -7.28
CA SER A 220 -3.25 5.76 -8.48
C SER A 220 -4.43 6.43 -9.18
N GLU A 221 -5.57 5.75 -9.29
CA GLU A 221 -6.82 6.28 -9.84
C GLU A 221 -7.33 7.48 -9.03
N PHE A 222 -7.36 7.36 -7.70
CA PHE A 222 -7.76 8.47 -6.82
C PHE A 222 -6.86 9.69 -6.99
N LEU A 223 -5.53 9.50 -6.95
CA LEU A 223 -4.59 10.61 -7.11
C LEU A 223 -4.76 11.29 -8.48
N SER A 224 -4.97 10.49 -9.54
CA SER A 224 -5.12 11.00 -10.91
C SER A 224 -6.26 12.00 -11.04
N ALA A 225 -7.33 11.79 -10.27
CA ALA A 225 -8.50 12.64 -10.33
C ALA A 225 -8.49 13.80 -9.33
N THR A 226 -7.84 13.64 -8.19
CA THR A 226 -7.79 14.66 -7.13
C THR A 226 -6.67 15.67 -7.31
N ILE A 227 -5.59 15.32 -8.02
CA ILE A 227 -4.42 16.17 -8.15
C ILE A 227 -4.69 17.45 -8.97
N ASN A 228 -4.17 18.58 -8.48
CA ASN A 228 -4.30 19.84 -9.18
C ASN A 228 -3.49 19.82 -10.49
N LYS A 229 -4.20 19.72 -11.60
CA LYS A 229 -3.63 19.60 -12.95
C LYS A 229 -2.73 20.77 -13.32
N LYS A 230 -2.96 21.99 -12.80
CA LYS A 230 -2.10 23.16 -13.08
C LYS A 230 -0.70 23.01 -12.47
N ASN A 231 -0.60 22.30 -11.33
CA ASN A 231 0.66 22.06 -10.64
C ASN A 231 1.39 20.83 -11.19
N LEU A 232 0.62 19.81 -11.61
CA LEU A 232 1.14 18.55 -12.15
C LEU A 232 1.59 18.68 -13.61
N ILE A 233 0.76 19.25 -14.48
CA ILE A 233 0.98 19.30 -15.93
C ILE A 233 1.89 20.49 -16.28
N ARG A 234 3.20 20.30 -16.05
CA ARG A 234 4.22 21.24 -16.51
C ARG A 234 4.70 20.85 -17.91
N LYS A 235 5.08 21.83 -18.72
CA LYS A 235 5.59 21.61 -20.09
C LYS A 235 6.69 20.55 -20.14
N GLN A 236 7.62 20.57 -19.19
CA GLN A 236 8.71 19.59 -19.14
C GLN A 236 8.23 18.16 -18.89
N GLU A 237 7.22 17.97 -18.04
CA GLU A 237 6.66 16.65 -17.74
C GLU A 237 5.89 16.08 -18.93
N LEU A 238 5.14 16.94 -19.64
CA LEU A 238 4.47 16.56 -20.88
C LEU A 238 5.48 16.16 -21.96
N ILE A 239 6.58 16.90 -22.11
CA ILE A 239 7.65 16.55 -23.05
C ILE A 239 8.27 15.20 -22.67
N ASN A 240 8.64 15.02 -21.40
CA ASN A 240 9.24 13.77 -20.93
C ASN A 240 8.32 12.57 -21.13
N MET A 241 7.02 12.72 -20.84
CA MET A 241 6.02 11.69 -21.08
C MET A 241 5.87 11.42 -22.58
N PHE A 242 5.76 12.47 -23.40
CA PHE A 242 5.61 12.33 -24.84
C PHE A 242 6.77 11.53 -25.44
N THR A 243 8.02 11.87 -25.08
CA THR A 243 9.22 11.15 -25.52
C THR A 243 9.25 9.68 -25.05
N GLN A 244 8.64 9.36 -23.90
CA GLN A 244 8.55 7.97 -23.44
C GLN A 244 7.47 7.16 -24.17
N LEU A 245 6.37 7.81 -24.55
CA LEU A 245 5.28 7.18 -25.32
C LEU A 245 5.66 7.03 -26.80
N ASP A 246 6.31 8.03 -27.38
CA ASP A 246 6.84 8.07 -28.74
C ASP A 246 8.13 7.25 -28.83
N SER A 247 7.96 5.93 -28.75
CA SER A 247 9.06 4.98 -28.69
C SER A 247 9.87 4.89 -29.99
N ASP A 248 9.27 5.29 -31.12
CA ASP A 248 9.94 5.37 -32.41
C ASP A 248 10.51 6.76 -32.74
N GLY A 249 10.26 7.76 -31.89
CA GLY A 249 10.78 9.12 -32.03
C GLY A 249 10.21 9.86 -33.24
N SER A 250 9.04 9.44 -33.73
CA SER A 250 8.40 10.02 -34.92
C SER A 250 7.82 11.41 -34.69
N GLY A 251 7.80 11.91 -33.45
CA GLY A 251 7.14 13.14 -33.07
C GLY A 251 5.62 13.01 -33.02
N ASN A 252 5.07 11.79 -33.12
CA ASN A 252 3.64 11.49 -33.07
C ASN A 252 3.40 10.23 -32.24
N ILE A 253 2.34 10.20 -31.43
CA ILE A 253 2.00 9.00 -30.67
C ILE A 253 1.00 8.16 -31.47
N SER A 254 1.43 6.97 -31.89
CA SER A 254 0.58 6.03 -32.62
C SER A 254 -0.33 5.22 -31.68
N LYS A 255 -1.40 4.63 -32.25
CA LYS A 255 -2.30 3.71 -31.50
C LYS A 255 -1.57 2.48 -30.96
N LYS A 256 -0.51 2.02 -31.62
CA LYS A 256 0.31 0.88 -31.17
C LYS A 256 1.12 1.25 -29.93
N GLU A 257 1.70 2.44 -29.92
CA GLU A 257 2.48 2.96 -28.79
C GLU A 257 1.61 3.23 -27.56
N LEU A 258 0.44 3.83 -27.75
CA LEU A 258 -0.55 3.96 -26.68
C LEU A 258 -0.92 2.60 -26.09
N ARG A 259 -1.20 1.60 -26.93
CA ARG A 259 -1.50 0.24 -26.44
C ARG A 259 -0.33 -0.35 -25.65
N LYS A 260 0.90 -0.17 -26.11
CA LYS A 260 2.10 -0.67 -25.42
C LYS A 260 2.30 0.01 -24.06
N ALA A 261 2.03 1.30 -23.96
CA ALA A 261 2.19 2.07 -22.73
C ALA A 261 1.14 1.74 -21.67
N PHE A 262 -0.12 1.52 -22.08
CA PHE A 262 -1.24 1.25 -21.18
C PHE A 262 -1.59 -0.24 -21.01
N GLN A 263 -0.92 -1.15 -21.74
CA GLN A 263 -0.94 -2.60 -21.44
C GLN A 263 0.20 -2.92 -20.46
N THR A 264 0.03 -2.54 -19.21
CA THR A 264 0.83 -3.13 -18.12
C THR A 264 0.13 -4.42 -17.69
N LYS A 265 0.93 -5.49 -17.54
CA LYS A 265 0.50 -6.81 -17.06
C LYS A 265 0.09 -6.78 -15.59
#